data_AF-A0A2M8E1Z2-F1
#
_entry.id   AF-A0A2M8E1Z2-F1
#
_cell.length_a   1.000
_cell.length_b   1.000
_cell.length_c   1.000
_cell.angle_alpha   90.00
_cell.angle_beta   90.00
_cell.angle_gamma   90.00
#
_symmetry.space_group_name_H-M   'P 1'
#
loop_
_entity.id
_entity.type
_entity.pdbx_description
1 polymer ?
#
loop_
_entity_poly.entity_id
_entity_poly.type
_entity_poly.pdbx_seq_one_letter_code
_entity_poly.pdbx_strand_id
1 'polypeptide(L)'
;DYLRLLFARAGTPYCPEHKLPLQSQTVSQMVDAVLALPADTRLMIVAPVAREKKGEFVELFADMQAQGYVRFRINGETFEFDQLPVLKKTEKHDIDVVIDRIKVRHASALGALPTDAAAMADVASPSVHAEVDALKQRLAESFEAALRLANSRAIAVEIDSSSRNEDGGCKPKEHLFNAKFACPVCNYSIAELEPRLFSFNSPVGACPSCDGLGQQEFFDPARVVAFPTLSLASGAIKGWDRRNAMY
;
A
#
# COMPACT_ATOMS: atom_id res chain seq x y z
N ASP A 1 -4.03 31.29 -3.22
CA ASP A 1 -4.64 29.99 -2.86
C ASP A 1 -4.78 28.97 -4.00
N TYR A 2 -4.71 29.38 -5.27
CA TYR A 2 -4.93 28.46 -6.40
C TYR A 2 -3.95 27.29 -6.51
N LEU A 3 -2.69 27.47 -6.10
CA LEU A 3 -1.71 26.38 -6.11
C LEU A 3 -2.14 25.22 -5.21
N ARG A 4 -2.66 25.50 -4.01
CA ARG A 4 -3.12 24.45 -3.08
C ARG A 4 -4.26 23.63 -3.68
N LEU A 5 -5.19 24.31 -4.35
CA LEU A 5 -6.31 23.67 -5.02
C LEU A 5 -5.85 22.84 -6.24
N LEU A 6 -4.89 23.35 -7.00
CA LEU A 6 -4.26 22.62 -8.11
C LEU A 6 -3.59 21.34 -7.62
N PHE A 7 -2.75 21.42 -6.58
CA PHE A 7 -2.08 20.26 -6.01
C PHE A 7 -3.05 19.25 -5.39
N ALA A 8 -4.13 19.70 -4.76
CA ALA A 8 -5.15 18.82 -4.21
C ALA A 8 -5.95 18.07 -5.29
N ARG A 9 -6.26 18.72 -6.42
CA ARG A 9 -7.13 18.15 -7.46
C ARG A 9 -6.39 17.39 -8.55
N ALA A 10 -5.21 17.86 -8.95
CA ALA A 10 -4.44 17.31 -10.08
C ALA A 10 -3.09 16.74 -9.66
N GLY A 11 -2.67 16.94 -8.40
CA GLY A 11 -1.41 16.39 -7.90
C GLY A 11 -1.49 14.86 -7.77
N THR A 12 -0.50 14.17 -8.32
CA THR A 12 -0.26 12.77 -8.00
C THR A 12 0.67 12.68 -6.79
N PRO A 13 0.24 12.12 -5.65
CA PRO A 13 1.10 11.96 -4.50
C PRO A 13 2.10 10.82 -4.72
N TYR A 14 3.30 10.96 -4.16
CA TYR A 14 4.38 9.98 -4.29
C TYR A 14 4.88 9.51 -2.93
N CYS A 15 5.33 8.26 -2.86
CA CYS A 15 6.05 7.76 -1.68
C CYS A 15 7.39 8.51 -1.52
N PRO A 16 7.74 9.01 -0.33
CA PRO A 16 9.00 9.71 -0.11
C PRO A 16 10.23 8.81 -0.31
N GLU A 17 10.12 7.52 0.00
CA GLU A 17 11.19 6.52 -0.10
C GLU A 17 11.28 5.90 -1.51
N HIS A 18 10.18 5.30 -1.98
CA HIS A 18 10.16 4.49 -3.21
C HIS A 18 9.87 5.30 -4.47
N LYS A 19 9.44 6.57 -4.34
CA LYS A 19 9.05 7.45 -5.45
C LYS A 19 8.01 6.86 -6.41
N LEU A 20 7.22 5.90 -5.93
CA LEU A 20 6.09 5.34 -6.68
C LEU A 20 4.83 6.19 -6.46
N PRO A 21 3.96 6.32 -7.48
CA PRO A 21 2.70 7.05 -7.35
C PRO A 21 1.79 6.33 -6.36
N LEU A 22 1.23 7.06 -5.41
CA LEU A 22 0.21 6.53 -4.52
C LEU A 22 -1.13 6.64 -5.24
N GLN A 23 -1.82 5.51 -5.36
CA GLN A 23 -3.13 5.42 -5.98
C GLN A 23 -4.14 4.94 -4.95
N SER A 24 -5.37 5.43 -5.06
CA SER A 24 -6.52 4.96 -4.30
C SER A 24 -7.61 4.52 -5.27
N GLN A 25 -8.25 3.39 -5.01
CA GLN A 25 -9.34 2.87 -5.81
C GLN A 25 -10.48 2.45 -4.88
N THR A 26 -11.72 2.53 -5.37
CA THR A 26 -12.88 1.97 -4.64
C THR A 26 -12.93 0.46 -4.85
N VAL A 27 -13.62 -0.26 -3.96
CA VAL A 27 -13.82 -1.72 -4.11
C VAL A 27 -14.45 -2.04 -5.46
N SER A 28 -15.45 -1.27 -5.90
CA SER A 28 -16.06 -1.44 -7.23
C SER A 28 -15.05 -1.30 -8.37
N GLN A 29 -14.16 -0.30 -8.33
CA GLN A 29 -13.10 -0.13 -9.33
C GLN A 29 -12.11 -1.29 -9.32
N MET A 30 -11.77 -1.85 -8.14
CA MET A 30 -10.91 -3.02 -8.03
C MET A 30 -11.56 -4.26 -8.65
N VAL A 31 -12.85 -4.47 -8.37
CA VAL A 31 -13.65 -5.57 -8.95
C VAL A 31 -13.71 -5.42 -10.47
N ASP A 32 -14.02 -4.22 -10.97
CA ASP A 32 -14.07 -3.94 -12.40
C ASP A 32 -12.71 -4.16 -13.09
N ALA A 33 -11.61 -3.75 -12.45
CA ALA A 33 -10.26 -3.96 -12.95
C ALA A 33 -9.90 -5.46 -13.04
N VAL A 34 -10.31 -6.26 -12.05
CA VAL A 34 -10.13 -7.73 -12.08
C VAL A 34 -11.00 -8.37 -13.17
N LEU A 35 -12.25 -7.94 -13.32
CA LEU A 35 -13.14 -8.46 -14.35
C LEU A 35 -12.69 -8.08 -15.77
N ALA A 36 -11.94 -6.99 -15.93
CA ALA A 36 -11.37 -6.59 -17.21
C ALA A 36 -10.18 -7.47 -17.68
N LEU A 37 -9.65 -8.35 -16.83
CA LEU A 37 -8.59 -9.30 -17.19
C LEU A 37 -9.09 -10.36 -18.19
N PRO A 38 -8.21 -11.02 -18.97
CA PRO A 38 -8.61 -12.02 -19.94
C PRO A 38 -9.47 -13.15 -19.35
N ALA A 39 -10.36 -13.71 -20.16
CA ALA A 39 -11.18 -14.86 -19.76
C ALA A 39 -10.32 -16.05 -19.32
N ASP A 40 -10.85 -16.84 -18.39
CA ASP A 40 -10.22 -18.03 -17.82
C ASP A 40 -8.97 -17.80 -16.96
N THR A 41 -8.57 -16.55 -16.73
CA THR A 41 -7.47 -16.21 -15.82
C THR A 41 -7.81 -16.66 -14.39
N ARG A 42 -6.96 -17.51 -13.80
CA ARG A 42 -7.05 -17.89 -12.39
C ARG A 42 -6.31 -16.88 -11.52
N LEU A 43 -7.03 -16.31 -10.58
CA LEU A 43 -6.55 -15.29 -9.66
C LEU A 43 -6.63 -15.77 -8.22
N MET A 44 -5.68 -15.31 -7.44
CA MET A 44 -5.68 -15.45 -5.99
C MET A 44 -5.70 -14.05 -5.38
N ILE A 45 -6.74 -13.76 -4.60
CA ILE A 45 -6.83 -12.51 -3.83
C ILE A 45 -6.09 -12.75 -2.52
N VAL A 46 -5.05 -11.95 -2.30
CA VAL A 46 -4.21 -12.03 -1.11
C VAL A 46 -4.15 -10.69 -0.39
N ALA A 47 -4.07 -10.75 0.93
CA ALA A 47 -3.85 -9.61 1.80
C ALA A 47 -2.37 -9.56 2.23
N PRO A 48 -1.60 -8.53 1.84
CA PRO A 48 -0.19 -8.42 2.22
C PRO A 48 -0.04 -7.92 3.66
N VAL A 49 0.06 -8.83 4.62
CA VAL A 49 0.12 -8.47 6.05
C VAL A 49 1.53 -8.01 6.45
N ALA A 50 2.57 -8.61 5.87
CA ALA A 50 3.95 -8.20 6.06
C ALA A 50 4.72 -8.23 4.73
N ARG A 51 5.40 -7.13 4.39
CA ARG A 51 6.29 -7.04 3.23
C ARG A 51 7.64 -6.50 3.64
N GLU A 52 8.70 -7.18 3.20
CA GLU A 52 10.10 -6.89 3.53
C GLU A 52 10.41 -6.75 5.03
N LYS A 53 9.63 -7.41 5.89
CA LYS A 53 9.83 -7.34 7.34
C LYS A 53 10.66 -8.52 7.83
N LYS A 54 11.52 -8.25 8.82
CA LYS A 54 12.34 -9.26 9.48
C LYS A 54 11.63 -9.79 10.72
N GLY A 55 11.57 -11.11 10.89
CA GLY A 55 10.92 -11.73 12.04
C GLY A 55 10.50 -13.17 11.81
N GLU A 56 10.09 -13.84 12.88
CA GLU A 56 9.57 -15.22 12.87
C GLU A 56 8.04 -15.26 12.67
N PHE A 57 7.33 -14.15 12.94
CA PHE A 57 5.89 -13.97 12.71
C PHE A 57 4.95 -15.05 13.31
N VAL A 58 5.39 -15.80 14.32
CA VAL A 58 4.60 -16.88 14.95
C VAL A 58 3.27 -16.37 15.52
N GLU A 59 3.29 -15.25 16.24
CA GLU A 59 2.07 -14.62 16.78
C GLU A 59 1.11 -14.21 15.67
N LEU A 60 1.64 -13.65 14.58
CA LEU A 60 0.84 -13.25 13.42
C LEU A 60 0.16 -14.46 12.78
N PHE A 61 0.85 -15.59 12.58
CA PHE A 61 0.22 -16.79 12.04
C PHE A 61 -0.86 -17.35 12.97
N ALA A 62 -0.64 -17.36 14.29
CA ALA A 62 -1.63 -17.80 15.26
C ALA A 62 -2.88 -16.92 15.25
N ASP A 63 -2.72 -15.59 15.18
CA ASP A 63 -3.82 -14.64 15.09
C ASP A 63 -4.64 -14.84 13.80
N MET A 64 -3.97 -15.12 12.68
CA MET A 64 -4.64 -15.39 11.41
C MET A 64 -5.39 -16.74 11.43
N GLN A 65 -4.84 -17.76 12.08
CA GLN A 65 -5.52 -19.05 12.25
C GLN A 65 -6.75 -18.92 13.14
N ALA A 66 -6.68 -18.14 14.22
CA ALA A 66 -7.82 -17.85 15.09
C ALA A 66 -8.96 -17.14 14.34
N GLN A 67 -8.63 -16.36 13.30
CA GLN A 67 -9.59 -15.73 12.38
C GLN A 67 -10.11 -16.68 11.29
N GLY A 68 -9.61 -17.92 11.22
CA GLY A 68 -10.05 -18.95 10.28
C GLY A 68 -9.29 -18.99 8.95
N TYR A 69 -8.19 -18.24 8.80
CA TYR A 69 -7.36 -18.30 7.60
C TYR A 69 -6.42 -19.51 7.64
N VAL A 70 -6.51 -20.38 6.62
CA VAL A 70 -5.76 -21.65 6.55
C VAL A 70 -4.57 -21.56 5.59
N ARG A 71 -4.57 -20.61 4.65
CA ARG A 71 -3.61 -20.55 3.55
C ARG A 71 -2.82 -19.26 3.56
N PHE A 72 -1.51 -19.40 3.41
CA PHE A 72 -0.55 -18.31 3.43
C PHE A 72 0.35 -18.41 2.20
N ARG A 73 0.78 -17.28 1.69
CA ARG A 73 1.80 -17.19 0.64
C ARG A 73 3.02 -16.51 1.25
N ILE A 74 4.12 -17.25 1.34
CA ILE A 74 5.37 -16.79 1.93
C ILE A 74 6.43 -16.73 0.83
N ASN A 75 7.04 -15.56 0.64
CA ASN A 75 8.08 -15.33 -0.38
C ASN A 75 7.69 -15.78 -1.80
N GLY A 76 6.38 -15.78 -2.09
CA GLY A 76 5.82 -16.18 -3.38
C GLY A 76 5.28 -17.61 -3.44
N GLU A 77 5.64 -18.48 -2.50
CA GLU A 77 5.17 -19.88 -2.41
C GLU A 77 3.97 -20.02 -1.47
N THR A 78 3.03 -20.88 -1.82
CA THR A 78 1.80 -21.09 -1.03
C THR A 78 1.92 -22.28 -0.09
N PHE A 79 1.63 -22.05 1.18
CA PHE A 79 1.65 -23.03 2.26
C PHE A 79 0.30 -23.06 2.99
N GLU A 80 -0.05 -24.23 3.52
CA GLU A 80 -1.15 -24.35 4.49
C GLU A 80 -0.59 -24.17 5.91
N PHE A 81 -1.43 -23.77 6.86
CA PHE A 81 -1.02 -23.48 8.23
C PHE A 81 -0.22 -24.63 8.87
N ASP A 82 -0.63 -25.87 8.63
CA ASP A 82 0.02 -27.06 9.20
C ASP A 82 1.41 -27.36 8.60
N GLN A 83 1.72 -26.76 7.45
CA GLN A 83 2.96 -26.97 6.68
C GLN A 83 3.79 -25.69 6.57
N LEU A 84 3.63 -24.76 7.52
CA LEU A 84 4.38 -23.50 7.52
C LEU A 84 5.89 -23.75 7.77
N PRO A 85 6.78 -23.21 6.91
CA PRO A 85 8.21 -23.27 7.15
C PRO A 85 8.61 -22.38 8.34
N VAL A 86 9.62 -22.81 9.11
CA VAL A 86 10.18 -21.98 10.19
C VAL A 86 10.98 -20.83 9.57
N LEU A 87 10.50 -19.59 9.78
CA LEU A 87 11.13 -18.38 9.25
C LEU A 87 12.31 -17.93 10.11
N LYS A 88 13.40 -17.51 9.50
CA LYS A 88 14.55 -16.96 10.23
C LYS A 88 14.33 -15.49 10.59
N LYS A 89 14.58 -15.09 11.83
CA LYS A 89 14.45 -13.70 12.32
C LYS A 89 15.30 -12.67 11.58
N THR A 90 16.43 -13.07 11.01
CA THR A 90 17.41 -12.14 10.40
C THR A 90 17.08 -11.78 8.96
N GLU A 91 16.28 -12.62 8.29
CA GLU A 91 15.94 -12.49 6.88
C GLU A 91 14.63 -11.72 6.72
N LYS A 92 14.50 -11.02 5.59
CA LYS A 92 13.27 -10.34 5.21
C LYS A 92 12.31 -11.36 4.61
N HIS A 93 11.06 -11.34 5.05
CA HIS A 93 10.01 -12.22 4.53
C HIS A 93 8.83 -11.39 4.04
N ASP A 94 8.23 -11.87 2.94
CA ASP A 94 6.94 -11.42 2.43
C ASP A 94 5.88 -12.44 2.82
N ILE A 95 4.87 -12.00 3.56
CA ILE A 95 3.78 -12.85 4.07
C ILE A 95 2.46 -12.24 3.59
N ASP A 96 1.80 -12.96 2.70
CA ASP A 96 0.46 -12.66 2.24
C ASP A 96 -0.52 -13.73 2.72
N VAL A 97 -1.71 -13.33 3.18
CA VAL A 97 -2.79 -14.25 3.56
C VAL A 97 -3.69 -14.47 2.34
N VAL A 98 -3.96 -15.74 2.01
CA VAL A 98 -4.82 -16.09 0.88
C VAL A 98 -6.27 -16.05 1.31
N ILE A 99 -7.06 -15.18 0.69
CA ILE A 99 -8.47 -14.96 1.07
C ILE A 99 -9.40 -15.71 0.13
N ASP A 100 -9.22 -15.52 -1.18
CA ASP A 100 -10.04 -16.21 -2.16
C ASP A 100 -9.25 -16.63 -3.40
N ARG A 101 -9.75 -17.66 -4.07
CA ARG A 101 -9.25 -18.18 -5.35
C ARG A 101 -10.40 -18.17 -6.34
N ILE A 102 -10.25 -17.37 -7.39
CA ILE A 102 -11.32 -17.05 -8.33
C ILE A 102 -10.83 -17.29 -9.74
N LYS A 103 -11.72 -17.75 -10.61
CA LYS A 103 -11.47 -17.85 -12.05
C LYS A 103 -12.33 -16.81 -12.75
N VAL A 104 -11.71 -15.90 -13.49
CA VAL A 104 -12.43 -14.86 -14.23
C VAL A 104 -13.22 -15.51 -15.37
N ARG A 105 -14.52 -15.24 -15.42
CA ARG A 105 -15.41 -15.66 -16.52
C ARG A 105 -16.06 -14.41 -17.09
N HIS A 106 -16.00 -14.25 -18.41
CA HIS A 106 -16.72 -13.18 -19.11
C HIS A 106 -18.09 -13.69 -19.57
N ALA A 107 -19.09 -12.80 -19.59
CA ALA A 107 -20.41 -13.09 -20.15
C ALA A 107 -20.32 -13.54 -21.63
N SER A 108 -19.35 -13.04 -22.39
CA SER A 108 -19.13 -13.43 -23.80
C SER A 108 -18.50 -14.81 -23.97
N ALA A 109 -17.80 -15.34 -22.96
CA ALA A 109 -17.15 -16.65 -23.02
C ALA A 109 -18.13 -17.82 -22.80
N LEU A 110 -19.34 -17.53 -22.30
CA LEU A 110 -20.43 -18.51 -22.12
C LEU A 110 -21.24 -18.75 -23.41
N GLY A 111 -20.85 -18.15 -24.55
CA GLY A 111 -21.65 -18.10 -25.78
C GLY A 111 -20.95 -18.46 -27.11
N ALA A 112 -19.85 -19.22 -27.12
CA ALA A 112 -19.29 -19.79 -28.36
C ALA A 112 -19.67 -21.28 -28.44
N LEU A 113 -20.45 -21.86 -29.36
CA LEU A 113 -21.03 -21.53 -30.70
C LEU A 113 -22.33 -22.38 -30.86
N PRO A 114 -23.30 -22.06 -31.76
CA PRO A 114 -23.20 -22.45 -33.18
C PRO A 114 -23.46 -21.31 -34.18
N THR A 115 -22.82 -21.50 -35.33
CA THR A 115 -22.71 -20.67 -36.54
C THR A 115 -24.00 -20.44 -37.34
N ASP A 116 -25.17 -20.38 -36.71
CA ASP A 116 -26.43 -20.29 -37.44
C ASP A 116 -27.15 -18.98 -37.12
N ALA A 117 -27.18 -18.08 -38.11
CA ALA A 117 -27.65 -16.69 -38.04
C ALA A 117 -29.17 -16.50 -37.86
N ALA A 118 -29.89 -17.47 -37.26
CA ALA A 118 -31.35 -17.50 -37.26
C ALA A 118 -32.02 -17.45 -35.86
N ALA A 119 -31.29 -17.40 -34.75
CA ALA A 119 -31.87 -17.38 -33.40
C ALA A 119 -31.37 -16.17 -32.58
N MET A 120 -31.86 -14.96 -32.90
CA MET A 120 -31.31 -13.70 -32.37
C MET A 120 -32.23 -12.98 -31.37
N ALA A 121 -33.34 -13.60 -30.93
CA ALA A 121 -34.33 -12.91 -30.09
C ALA A 121 -34.67 -13.59 -28.74
N ASP A 122 -34.12 -14.77 -28.44
CA ASP A 122 -34.52 -15.57 -27.26
C ASP A 122 -33.35 -16.15 -26.43
N VAL A 123 -32.12 -15.63 -26.60
CA VAL A 123 -30.90 -16.17 -25.94
C VAL A 123 -30.24 -15.16 -24.98
N ALA A 124 -30.98 -14.15 -24.51
CA ALA A 124 -30.55 -13.31 -23.38
C ALA A 124 -31.12 -13.89 -22.08
N SER A 125 -30.67 -15.09 -21.69
CA SER A 125 -31.15 -15.77 -20.50
C SER A 125 -30.85 -14.92 -19.24
N PRO A 126 -31.84 -14.63 -18.36
CA PRO A 126 -31.64 -13.87 -17.11
C PRO A 126 -30.65 -14.54 -16.13
N SER A 127 -30.29 -15.80 -16.35
CA SER A 127 -29.33 -16.55 -15.56
C SER A 127 -27.88 -16.07 -15.70
N VAL A 128 -27.45 -15.61 -16.88
CA VAL A 128 -26.03 -15.27 -17.13
C VAL A 128 -25.63 -13.98 -16.42
N HIS A 129 -26.54 -12.99 -16.37
CA HIS A 129 -26.29 -11.74 -15.65
C HIS A 129 -26.23 -11.99 -14.14
N ALA A 130 -27.11 -12.85 -13.61
CA ALA A 130 -27.10 -13.26 -12.21
C ALA A 130 -25.79 -13.94 -11.80
N GLU A 131 -25.19 -14.77 -12.66
CA GLU A 131 -23.89 -15.39 -12.39
C GLU A 131 -22.74 -14.38 -12.31
N VAL A 132 -22.71 -13.40 -13.23
CA VAL A 132 -21.71 -12.33 -13.23
C VAL A 132 -21.88 -11.43 -12.00
N ASP A 133 -23.12 -11.12 -11.61
CA ASP A 133 -23.41 -10.31 -10.44
C ASP A 133 -23.07 -11.05 -9.13
N ALA A 134 -23.31 -12.37 -9.06
CA ALA A 134 -22.85 -13.20 -7.95
C ALA A 134 -21.31 -13.23 -7.85
N LEU A 135 -20.61 -13.28 -9.00
CA LEU A 135 -19.15 -13.20 -9.04
C LEU A 135 -18.64 -11.83 -8.56
N LYS A 136 -19.27 -10.73 -8.99
CA LYS A 136 -18.96 -9.37 -8.53
C LYS A 136 -19.14 -9.24 -7.02
N GLN A 137 -20.25 -9.75 -6.48
CA GLN A 137 -20.51 -9.70 -5.05
C GLN A 137 -19.44 -10.47 -4.26
N ARG A 138 -19.10 -11.69 -4.68
CA ARG A 138 -18.04 -12.49 -4.06
C ARG A 138 -16.66 -11.80 -4.13
N LEU A 139 -16.34 -11.19 -5.27
CA LEU A 139 -15.11 -10.41 -5.44
C LEU A 139 -15.08 -9.22 -4.48
N ALA A 140 -16.19 -8.48 -4.36
CA ALA A 140 -16.30 -7.34 -3.45
C ALA A 140 -16.09 -7.76 -1.99
N GLU A 141 -16.76 -8.82 -1.53
CA GLU A 141 -16.60 -9.39 -0.18
C GLU A 141 -15.15 -9.82 0.09
N SER A 142 -14.50 -10.44 -0.91
CA SER A 142 -13.10 -10.86 -0.82
C SER A 142 -12.13 -9.68 -0.73
N PHE A 143 -12.37 -8.63 -1.52
CA PHE A 143 -11.57 -7.39 -1.45
C PHE A 143 -11.78 -6.66 -0.13
N GLU A 144 -13.01 -6.56 0.38
CA GLU A 144 -13.27 -5.96 1.69
C GLU A 144 -12.56 -6.71 2.82
N ALA A 145 -12.59 -8.04 2.80
CA ALA A 145 -11.84 -8.86 3.75
C ALA A 145 -10.33 -8.59 3.64
N ALA A 146 -9.79 -8.50 2.41
CA ALA A 146 -8.36 -8.24 2.18
C ALA A 146 -7.91 -6.87 2.69
N LEU A 147 -8.68 -5.84 2.34
CA LEU A 147 -8.43 -4.47 2.76
C LEU A 147 -8.52 -4.31 4.28
N ARG A 148 -9.42 -5.05 4.95
CA ARG A 148 -9.52 -5.04 6.42
C ARG A 148 -8.29 -5.68 7.07
N LEU A 149 -7.76 -6.76 6.48
CA LEU A 149 -6.64 -7.50 7.04
C LEU A 149 -5.27 -6.81 6.83
N ALA A 150 -5.08 -6.17 5.68
CA ALA A 150 -3.78 -5.62 5.26
C ALA A 150 -3.77 -4.08 5.17
N ASN A 151 -4.39 -3.38 6.13
CA ASN A 151 -4.34 -1.91 6.23
C ASN A 151 -4.73 -1.19 4.92
N SER A 152 -5.87 -1.55 4.33
CA SER A 152 -6.38 -0.99 3.07
C SER A 152 -5.55 -1.34 1.83
N ARG A 153 -4.84 -2.47 1.83
CA ARG A 153 -4.10 -3.02 0.69
C ARG A 153 -4.61 -4.41 0.32
N ALA A 154 -4.62 -4.73 -0.97
CA ALA A 154 -4.96 -6.05 -1.50
C ALA A 154 -4.13 -6.33 -2.75
N ILE A 155 -3.89 -7.59 -3.06
CA ILE A 155 -3.15 -7.99 -4.26
C ILE A 155 -3.93 -9.09 -4.96
N ALA A 156 -4.16 -8.96 -6.26
CA ALA A 156 -4.64 -10.06 -7.09
C ALA A 156 -3.45 -10.67 -7.84
N VAL A 157 -3.20 -11.95 -7.60
CA VAL A 157 -2.07 -12.69 -8.15
C VAL A 157 -2.57 -13.63 -9.22
N GLU A 158 -2.09 -13.49 -10.45
CA GLU A 158 -2.38 -14.41 -11.54
C GLU A 158 -1.57 -15.71 -11.34
N ILE A 159 -2.27 -16.85 -11.23
CA ILE A 159 -1.64 -18.16 -10.99
C ILE A 159 -1.04 -18.72 -12.29
N ASP A 160 -1.70 -18.48 -13.42
CA ASP A 160 -1.33 -19.09 -14.71
C ASP A 160 -0.42 -18.19 -15.57
N SER A 161 -0.37 -16.88 -15.33
CA SER A 161 0.50 -15.98 -16.09
C SER A 161 1.91 -15.97 -15.51
N SER A 162 2.61 -17.02 -15.90
CA SER A 162 4.06 -17.12 -16.01
C SER A 162 4.57 -16.05 -16.99
N SER A 163 4.52 -14.75 -16.66
CA SER A 163 5.27 -13.76 -17.45
C SER A 163 6.75 -14.09 -17.31
N ARG A 164 7.43 -14.38 -18.43
CA ARG A 164 8.88 -14.55 -18.47
C ARG A 164 9.51 -13.24 -17.99
N ASN A 165 10.20 -13.26 -16.85
CA ASN A 165 11.08 -12.14 -16.51
C ASN A 165 12.25 -12.11 -17.48
N GLU A 166 12.86 -10.94 -17.66
CA GLU A 166 14.05 -10.75 -18.51
C GLU A 166 15.22 -11.66 -18.08
N ASP A 167 15.23 -12.14 -16.83
CA ASP A 167 16.23 -13.04 -16.25
C ASP A 167 15.90 -14.55 -16.38
N GLY A 168 14.87 -14.93 -17.15
CA GLY A 168 14.49 -16.34 -17.35
C GLY A 168 13.75 -17.00 -16.17
N GLY A 169 13.45 -16.24 -15.12
CA GLY A 169 12.60 -16.66 -14.01
C GLY A 169 11.10 -16.51 -14.34
N CYS A 170 10.30 -17.46 -13.88
CA CYS A 170 8.83 -17.40 -13.94
C CYS A 170 8.32 -16.76 -12.63
N LYS A 171 7.92 -15.49 -12.65
CA LYS A 171 7.26 -14.85 -11.50
C LYS A 171 5.79 -14.59 -11.85
N PRO A 172 4.83 -14.95 -10.98
CA PRO A 172 3.42 -14.67 -11.23
C PRO A 172 3.17 -13.16 -11.30
N LYS A 173 2.29 -12.74 -12.20
CA LYS A 173 1.92 -11.33 -12.36
C LYS A 173 1.04 -10.87 -11.19
N GLU A 174 1.44 -9.79 -10.53
CA GLU A 174 0.74 -9.24 -9.36
C GLU A 174 0.08 -7.90 -9.70
N HIS A 175 -1.21 -7.77 -9.37
CA HIS A 175 -1.97 -6.54 -9.47
C HIS A 175 -2.20 -5.96 -8.08
N LEU A 176 -1.65 -4.78 -7.84
CA LEU A 176 -1.67 -4.11 -6.54
C LEU A 176 -2.88 -3.19 -6.45
N PHE A 177 -3.68 -3.34 -5.39
CA PHE A 177 -4.88 -2.55 -5.13
C PHE A 177 -4.81 -1.90 -3.75
N ASN A 178 -5.13 -0.60 -3.67
CA ASN A 178 -5.13 0.16 -2.42
C ASN A 178 -6.44 0.96 -2.29
N ALA A 179 -7.09 0.89 -1.14
CA ALA A 179 -8.30 1.69 -0.87
C ALA A 179 -8.00 3.10 -0.35
N LYS A 180 -6.75 3.37 0.05
CA LYS A 180 -6.23 4.69 0.42
C LYS A 180 -5.01 5.01 -0.43
N PHE A 181 -4.57 6.26 -0.46
CA PHE A 181 -3.31 6.65 -1.09
C PHE A 181 -2.12 6.03 -0.33
N ALA A 182 -1.77 4.79 -0.68
CA ALA A 182 -0.77 4.00 -0.01
C ALA A 182 0.32 3.51 -0.98
N CYS A 183 1.52 3.31 -0.45
CA CYS A 183 2.63 2.77 -1.21
C CYS A 183 2.43 1.25 -1.40
N PRO A 184 2.69 0.70 -2.60
CA PRO A 184 2.61 -0.74 -2.81
C PRO A 184 3.76 -1.53 -2.15
N VAL A 185 4.85 -0.86 -1.79
CA VAL A 185 6.04 -1.51 -1.20
C VAL A 185 6.04 -1.33 0.32
N CYS A 186 6.10 -0.09 0.81
CA CYS A 186 6.14 0.19 2.25
C CYS A 186 4.76 0.51 2.86
N ASN A 187 4.75 0.81 4.16
CA ASN A 187 3.54 1.13 4.91
C ASN A 187 3.18 2.63 4.88
N TYR A 188 3.79 3.41 4.00
CA TYR A 188 3.50 4.84 3.86
C TYR A 188 2.14 5.03 3.21
N SER A 189 1.27 5.79 3.87
CA SER A 189 -0.04 6.17 3.34
C SER A 189 -0.39 7.59 3.74
N ILE A 190 -1.14 8.27 2.90
CA ILE A 190 -1.69 9.59 3.17
C ILE A 190 -3.22 9.56 3.12
N ALA A 191 -3.84 10.54 3.77
CA ALA A 191 -5.27 10.80 3.64
C ALA A 191 -5.60 11.35 2.25
N GLU A 192 -6.89 11.54 1.98
CA GLU A 192 -7.34 12.19 0.74
C GLU A 192 -6.73 13.58 0.58
N LEU A 193 -6.40 13.93 -0.67
CA LEU A 193 -5.73 15.19 -0.98
C LEU A 193 -6.69 16.37 -0.85
N GLU A 194 -6.64 17.03 0.29
CA GLU A 194 -7.33 18.28 0.55
C GLU A 194 -6.41 19.50 0.37
N PRO A 195 -6.93 20.67 -0.06
CA PRO A 195 -6.13 21.89 -0.17
C PRO A 195 -5.43 22.32 1.15
N ARG A 196 -5.99 21.93 2.30
CA ARG A 196 -5.44 22.25 3.63
C ARG A 196 -4.12 21.54 3.93
N LEU A 197 -3.89 20.35 3.35
CA LEU A 197 -2.60 19.65 3.44
C LEU A 197 -1.46 20.44 2.82
N PHE A 198 -1.76 21.35 1.89
CA PHE A 198 -0.77 22.22 1.23
C PHE A 198 -0.69 23.63 1.87
N SER A 199 -1.30 23.81 3.04
CA SER A 199 -1.26 25.06 3.78
C SER A 199 -0.32 24.95 4.98
N PHE A 200 0.79 25.67 4.94
CA PHE A 200 1.69 25.85 6.08
C PHE A 200 1.05 26.61 7.26
N ASN A 201 -0.08 27.28 7.04
CA ASN A 201 -0.87 27.93 8.10
C ASN A 201 -1.86 26.97 8.78
N SER A 202 -1.96 25.72 8.31
CA SER A 202 -2.84 24.70 8.91
C SER A 202 -1.97 23.65 9.59
N PRO A 203 -2.29 23.19 10.82
CA PRO A 203 -1.50 22.18 11.51
C PRO A 203 -1.40 20.85 10.72
N VAL A 204 -2.35 20.59 9.81
CA VAL A 204 -2.37 19.39 8.96
C VAL A 204 -1.34 19.46 7.81
N GLY A 205 -1.01 20.67 7.34
CA GLY A 205 -0.04 20.90 6.26
C GLY A 205 1.27 21.55 6.72
N ALA A 206 1.34 21.97 7.98
CA ALA A 206 2.51 22.60 8.58
C ALA A 206 3.60 21.56 8.89
N CYS A 207 4.86 21.94 8.68
CA CYS A 207 5.98 21.12 9.10
C CYS A 207 6.01 21.03 10.65
N PRO A 208 6.04 19.83 11.25
CA PRO A 208 5.97 19.67 12.70
C PRO A 208 7.20 20.23 13.42
N SER A 209 8.34 20.35 12.73
CA SER A 209 9.58 20.86 13.33
C SER A 209 9.56 22.39 13.49
N CYS A 210 8.95 23.13 12.56
CA CYS A 210 8.97 24.60 12.55
C CYS A 210 7.57 25.23 12.60
N ASP A 211 6.53 24.43 12.83
CA ASP A 211 5.12 24.84 12.86
C ASP A 211 4.71 25.67 11.63
N GLY A 212 5.23 25.30 10.45
CA GLY A 212 4.93 25.99 9.19
C GLY A 212 5.65 27.34 8.99
N LEU A 213 6.48 27.78 9.93
CA LEU A 213 7.26 29.04 9.82
C LEU A 213 8.38 28.95 8.78
N GLY A 214 8.87 27.75 8.48
CA GLY A 214 9.99 27.54 7.56
C GLY A 214 11.36 27.93 8.11
N GLN A 215 11.42 28.37 9.37
CA GLN A 215 12.65 28.74 10.08
C GLN A 215 12.62 28.22 11.52
N GLN A 216 13.79 27.99 12.11
CA GLN A 216 13.95 27.65 13.52
C GLN A 216 15.00 28.58 14.13
N GLU A 217 14.72 29.08 15.34
CA GLU A 217 15.70 29.83 16.11
C GLU A 217 16.62 28.86 16.84
N PHE A 218 17.92 29.07 16.70
CA PHE A 218 18.93 28.30 17.42
C PHE A 218 20.04 29.24 17.89
N PHE A 219 20.75 28.83 18.94
CA PHE A 219 21.91 29.57 19.41
C PHE A 219 23.07 29.34 18.46
N ASP A 220 23.46 30.38 17.74
CA ASP A 220 24.68 30.38 16.93
C ASP A 220 25.91 30.32 17.85
N PRO A 221 26.70 29.24 17.83
CA PRO A 221 27.88 29.10 18.68
C PRO A 221 28.89 30.23 18.51
N ALA A 222 29.01 30.79 17.30
CA ALA A 222 29.92 31.90 17.01
C ALA A 222 29.48 33.22 17.66
N ARG A 223 28.16 33.39 17.90
CA ARG A 223 27.64 34.55 18.65
C ARG A 223 27.72 34.36 20.16
N VAL A 224 27.67 33.11 20.63
CA VAL A 224 27.81 32.78 22.06
C VAL A 224 29.27 32.97 22.51
N VAL A 225 30.22 32.43 21.74
CA VAL A 225 31.67 32.59 21.98
C VAL A 225 32.18 33.77 21.16
N ALA A 226 31.87 34.99 21.62
CA ALA A 226 32.24 36.21 20.92
C ALA A 226 33.76 36.36 20.72
N PHE A 227 34.58 35.78 21.61
CA PHE A 227 36.03 35.86 21.56
C PHE A 227 36.68 34.47 21.78
N PRO A 228 36.77 33.63 20.73
CA PRO A 228 37.24 32.25 20.86
C PRO A 228 38.74 32.13 21.21
N THR A 229 39.52 33.20 21.05
CA THR A 229 40.94 33.26 21.40
C THR A 229 41.19 33.58 22.88
N LEU A 230 40.16 34.01 23.61
CA LEU A 230 40.28 34.28 25.05
C LEU A 230 39.98 33.02 25.87
N SER A 231 40.55 32.94 27.07
CA SER A 231 40.15 31.91 28.02
C SER A 231 38.73 32.17 28.56
N LEU A 232 38.06 31.14 29.08
CA LEU A 232 36.74 31.29 29.70
C LEU A 232 36.75 32.38 30.77
N ALA A 233 37.72 32.35 31.69
CA ALA A 233 37.88 33.33 32.77
C ALA A 233 38.28 34.74 32.28
N SER A 234 38.67 34.88 31.01
CA SER A 234 38.99 36.16 30.37
C SER A 234 37.82 36.71 29.54
N GLY A 235 36.65 36.08 29.60
CA GLY A 235 35.45 36.56 28.91
C GLY A 235 35.28 36.05 27.47
N ALA A 236 35.72 34.82 27.17
CA ALA A 236 35.43 34.18 25.87
C ALA A 236 33.93 34.16 25.52
N ILE A 237 33.09 34.00 26.55
CA ILE A 237 31.64 34.16 26.50
C ILE A 237 31.28 35.43 27.25
N LYS A 238 30.44 36.28 26.64
CA LYS A 238 30.02 37.55 27.24
C LYS A 238 29.31 37.30 28.58
N GLY A 239 29.83 37.91 29.65
CA GLY A 239 29.29 37.75 31.00
C GLY A 239 29.86 36.56 31.79
N TRP A 240 30.80 35.80 31.24
CA TRP A 240 31.50 34.72 31.97
C TRP A 240 32.93 35.15 32.36
N ASP A 241 33.11 36.42 32.75
CA ASP A 241 34.38 36.97 33.24
C ASP A 241 34.40 36.97 34.79
N ARG A 242 35.59 36.95 35.40
CA ARG A 242 35.81 36.98 36.87
C ARG A 242 35.23 38.22 37.56
N ARG A 243 34.80 39.21 36.79
CA ARG A 243 34.13 40.43 37.28
C ARG A 243 32.65 40.22 37.55
N ASN A 244 32.06 39.13 37.07
CA ASN A 244 30.65 38.84 37.29
C ASN A 244 30.46 38.16 38.65
N ALA A 245 29.58 38.69 39.50
CA ALA A 245 29.47 38.31 40.91
C ALA A 245 28.97 36.86 41.16
N MET A 246 28.50 36.19 40.11
CA MET A 246 28.05 34.79 40.13
C MET A 246 29.11 33.81 39.59
N TYR A 247 30.35 34.27 39.45
CA TYR A 247 31.53 33.46 39.11
C TYR A 247 32.47 33.33 40.31
#